data_AF-A0A7S0LHP5-F1
#
_entry.id   AF-A0A7S0LHP5-F1
#
_cell.length_a   1.000
_cell.length_b   1.000
_cell.length_c   1.000
_cell.angle_alpha   90.00
_cell.angle_beta   90.00
_cell.angle_gamma   90.00
#
_symmetry.space_group_name_H-M   'P 1'
#
loop_
_entity.id
_entity.type
_entity.pdbx_description
1 polymer ?
#
loop_
_entity_poly.entity_id
_entity_poly.type
_entity_poly.pdbx_seq_one_letter_code
_entity_poly.pdbx_strand_id
1 'polypeptide(L)'
;AAVAAPTAEEQDALHRMEKTVTTAMTALREGVPTPGAHKYTLQMPERERSYYVYVPKGYTGSEAIPLMFAYHGLGDTCENFGPAVGFSKYADSNSFLYVYPCSTVGILGSCWNSGVCCCEGNGADDIGF
;
A
#
# COMPACT_ATOMS: atom_id res chain seq x y z
N ALA A 1 17.37 -12.60 -28.91
CA ALA A 1 17.63 -11.15 -28.81
C ALA A 1 18.19 -10.88 -27.42
N ALA A 2 19.32 -10.19 -27.31
CA ALA A 2 19.86 -9.80 -26.00
C ALA A 2 18.98 -8.68 -25.42
N VAL A 3 18.58 -8.79 -24.16
CA VAL A 3 17.91 -7.70 -23.44
C VAL A 3 18.92 -6.56 -23.34
N ALA A 4 18.52 -5.36 -23.77
CA ALA A 4 19.34 -4.17 -23.67
C ALA A 4 19.61 -3.84 -22.20
N ALA A 5 20.81 -3.34 -21.89
CA ALA A 5 21.12 -2.89 -20.54
C ALA A 5 20.22 -1.70 -20.17
N PRO A 6 19.79 -1.59 -18.91
CA PRO A 6 18.92 -0.51 -18.45
C PRO A 6 19.60 0.85 -18.59
N THR A 7 18.80 1.86 -18.93
CA THR A 7 19.20 3.26 -19.05
C THR A 7 19.58 3.85 -17.69
N ALA A 8 20.29 4.98 -17.70
CA ALA A 8 20.65 5.68 -16.47
C ALA A 8 19.43 6.12 -15.64
N GLU A 9 18.32 6.44 -16.31
CA GLU A 9 17.06 6.82 -15.67
C GLU A 9 16.37 5.60 -15.02
N GLU A 10 16.38 4.45 -15.68
CA GLU A 10 15.89 3.19 -15.09
C GLU A 10 16.75 2.74 -13.91
N GLN A 11 18.07 2.95 -13.97
CA GLN A 11 18.96 2.66 -12.84
C GLN A 11 18.75 3.63 -11.67
N ASP A 12 18.49 4.91 -11.92
CA ASP A 12 18.15 5.88 -10.88
C ASP A 12 16.77 5.58 -10.25
N ALA A 13 15.78 5.18 -11.06
CA ALA A 13 14.48 4.74 -10.59
C ALA A 13 14.59 3.48 -9.70
N LEU A 14 15.39 2.49 -10.12
CA LEU A 14 15.71 1.30 -9.32
C LEU A 14 16.40 1.68 -8.02
N HIS A 15 17.38 2.58 -8.05
CA HIS A 15 18.10 3.02 -6.85
C HIS A 15 17.20 3.76 -5.87
N ARG A 16 16.28 4.61 -6.37
CA ARG A 16 15.27 5.28 -5.53
C ARG A 16 14.31 4.26 -4.92
N MET A 17 13.86 3.28 -5.68
CA MET A 17 12.99 2.21 -5.19
C MET A 17 13.69 1.38 -4.11
N GLU A 18 14.93 0.95 -4.32
CA GLU A 18 15.73 0.22 -3.34
C GLU A 18 15.92 1.02 -2.05
N LYS A 19 16.17 2.33 -2.17
CA LYS A 19 16.33 3.23 -1.02
C LYS A 19 15.02 3.38 -0.24
N THR A 20 13.90 3.54 -0.92
CA THR A 20 12.56 3.60 -0.29
C THR A 20 12.22 2.29 0.42
N VAL A 21 12.50 1.14 -0.21
CA VAL A 21 12.32 -0.18 0.42
C VAL A 21 13.23 -0.34 1.65
N THR A 22 14.49 0.08 1.57
CA THR A 22 15.45 0.00 2.68
C THR A 22 15.04 0.88 3.86
N THR A 23 14.54 2.08 3.59
CA THR A 23 14.02 2.99 4.62
C THR A 23 12.75 2.43 5.27
N ALA A 24 11.81 1.90 4.47
CA ALA A 24 10.62 1.24 4.99
C ALA A 24 10.96 0.00 5.83
N MET A 25 11.91 -0.82 5.38
CA MET A 25 12.40 -1.98 6.14
C MET A 25 13.16 -1.59 7.41
N THR A 26 13.88 -0.47 7.41
CA THR A 26 14.55 0.04 8.61
C THR A 26 13.53 0.61 9.61
N ALA A 27 12.48 1.28 9.15
CA ALA A 27 11.38 1.71 9.99
C ALA A 27 10.60 0.51 10.58
N LEU A 28 10.47 -0.59 9.82
CA LEU A 28 9.91 -1.86 10.31
C LEU A 28 10.81 -2.60 11.32
N ARG A 29 12.07 -2.18 11.51
CA ARG A 29 12.94 -2.70 12.57
C ARG A 29 12.70 -2.04 13.92
N GLU A 30 11.89 -0.99 14.00
CA GLU A 30 11.38 -0.46 15.27
C GLU A 30 10.28 -1.37 15.83
N GLY A 31 10.67 -2.56 16.26
CA GLY A 31 9.77 -3.56 16.84
C GLY A 31 8.88 -4.25 15.79
N VAL A 32 8.66 -5.55 15.98
CA VAL A 32 7.67 -6.28 15.18
C VAL A 32 6.31 -5.64 15.42
N PRO A 33 5.62 -5.13 14.40
CA PRO A 33 4.31 -4.54 14.60
C PRO A 33 3.37 -5.59 15.20
N THR A 34 2.66 -5.21 16.26
CA THR A 34 1.80 -6.16 17.00
C THR A 34 0.70 -6.69 16.08
N PRO A 35 0.14 -7.88 16.34
CA PRO A 35 -1.00 -8.35 15.58
C PRO A 35 -2.17 -7.36 15.58
N GLY A 36 -2.84 -7.23 14.43
CA GLY A 36 -3.96 -6.31 14.25
C GLY A 36 -3.75 -5.30 13.13
N ALA A 37 -4.74 -4.42 12.97
CA ALA A 37 -4.72 -3.36 11.97
C ALA A 37 -4.04 -2.11 12.51
N HIS A 38 -3.10 -1.57 11.75
CA HIS A 38 -2.37 -0.35 12.07
C HIS A 38 -2.50 0.65 10.94
N LYS A 39 -2.74 1.92 11.27
CA LYS A 39 -2.79 3.01 10.30
C LYS A 39 -1.40 3.58 10.10
N TYR A 40 -1.04 3.81 8.85
CA TYR A 40 0.20 4.47 8.46
C TYR A 40 -0.11 5.63 7.52
N THR A 41 0.80 6.60 7.49
CA THR A 41 0.80 7.69 6.51
C THR A 41 2.04 7.61 5.65
N LEU A 42 1.93 8.10 4.42
CA LEU A 42 3.01 8.16 3.44
C LEU A 42 2.98 9.52 2.78
N GLN A 43 4.10 10.24 2.85
CA GLN A 43 4.25 11.53 2.22
C GLN A 43 4.61 11.34 0.75
N MET A 44 3.64 11.60 -0.14
CA MET A 44 3.85 11.62 -1.58
C MET A 44 4.16 13.04 -2.06
N PRO A 45 4.79 13.21 -3.25
CA PRO A 45 5.04 14.53 -3.83
C PRO A 45 3.78 15.40 -3.94
N GLU A 46 2.63 14.79 -4.22
CA GLU A 46 1.37 15.49 -4.44
C GLU A 46 0.49 15.66 -3.20
N ARG A 47 0.60 14.79 -2.18
CA ARG A 47 -0.15 14.84 -0.91
C ARG A 47 0.31 13.80 0.11
N GLU A 48 -0.10 13.96 1.36
CA GLU A 48 -0.07 12.85 2.31
C GLU A 48 -1.15 11.80 1.95
N ARG A 49 -0.76 10.53 1.94
CA ARG A 49 -1.63 9.37 1.76
C ARG A 49 -1.71 8.58 3.06
N SER A 50 -2.79 7.84 3.26
CA SER A 50 -2.91 6.93 4.40
C SER A 50 -3.40 5.55 3.98
N TYR A 51 -3.01 4.55 4.74
CA TYR A 51 -3.34 3.16 4.51
C TYR A 51 -3.35 2.41 5.83
N TYR A 52 -3.93 1.22 5.80
CA TYR A 52 -3.82 0.30 6.91
C TYR A 52 -3.05 -0.94 6.52
N VAL A 53 -2.29 -1.48 7.47
CA VAL A 53 -1.69 -2.82 7.37
C VAL A 53 -2.24 -3.66 8.51
N TYR A 54 -2.85 -4.78 8.16
CA TYR A 54 -3.19 -5.82 9.11
C TYR A 54 -2.04 -6.83 9.21
N VAL A 55 -1.51 -6.95 10.41
CA VAL A 55 -0.47 -7.90 10.78
C VAL A 55 -1.12 -9.16 11.37
N PRO A 56 -0.90 -10.36 10.79
CA PRO A 56 -1.52 -11.58 11.29
C PRO A 56 -0.90 -12.03 12.61
N LYS A 57 -1.68 -12.71 13.45
CA LYS A 57 -1.30 -13.09 14.82
C LYS A 57 0.01 -13.86 14.96
N GLY A 58 0.37 -14.66 13.96
CA GLY A 58 1.57 -15.47 13.95
C GLY A 58 2.82 -14.76 13.40
N TYR A 59 2.71 -13.52 12.92
CA TYR A 59 3.84 -12.83 12.32
C TYR A 59 4.78 -12.26 13.38
N THR A 60 6.01 -12.77 13.39
CA THR A 60 7.09 -12.38 14.30
C THR A 60 8.12 -11.46 13.65
N GLY A 61 7.92 -11.05 12.38
CA GLY A 61 8.88 -10.24 11.64
C GLY A 61 10.21 -10.94 11.32
N SER A 62 10.35 -12.22 11.63
CA SER A 62 11.60 -12.98 11.40
C SER A 62 11.73 -13.55 10.00
N GLU A 63 10.61 -13.72 9.29
CA GLU A 63 10.56 -14.25 7.93
C GLU A 63 9.69 -13.35 7.06
N ALA A 64 10.04 -13.22 5.78
CA ALA A 64 9.22 -12.49 4.83
C ALA A 64 7.95 -13.31 4.51
N ILE A 65 6.80 -12.64 4.51
CA ILE A 65 5.50 -13.23 4.13
C ILE A 65 4.88 -12.45 2.97
N PRO A 66 3.95 -13.05 2.19
CA PRO A 66 3.27 -12.36 1.10
C PRO A 66 2.54 -11.09 1.57
N LEU A 67 2.41 -10.15 0.64
CA LEU A 67 1.64 -8.92 0.82
C LEU A 67 0.43 -8.95 -0.10
N MET A 68 -0.76 -8.71 0.45
CA MET A 68 -2.00 -8.60 -0.32
C MET A 68 -2.58 -7.20 -0.18
N PHE A 69 -2.79 -6.52 -1.31
CA PHE A 69 -3.52 -5.27 -1.36
C PHE A 69 -5.00 -5.52 -1.66
N ALA A 70 -5.89 -4.83 -0.94
CA ALA A 70 -7.29 -4.73 -1.35
C ALA A 70 -7.75 -3.28 -1.40
N TYR A 71 -8.33 -2.91 -2.52
CA TYR A 71 -8.80 -1.58 -2.83
C TYR A 71 -10.33 -1.54 -2.74
N HIS A 72 -10.85 -0.55 -2.03
CA HIS A 72 -12.28 -0.33 -1.93
C HIS A 72 -12.86 0.25 -3.23
N GLY A 73 -14.17 0.13 -3.42
CA GLY A 73 -14.89 0.71 -4.57
C GLY A 73 -15.16 2.21 -4.45
N LEU A 74 -15.66 2.83 -5.52
CA LEU A 74 -16.09 4.23 -5.54
C LEU A 74 -17.11 4.53 -4.42
N GLY A 75 -16.87 5.59 -3.65
CA GLY A 75 -17.76 6.06 -2.59
C GLY A 75 -17.63 5.32 -1.26
N ASP A 76 -16.92 4.18 -1.23
CA ASP A 76 -16.57 3.47 0.00
C ASP A 76 -15.28 4.04 0.62
N THR A 77 -14.95 3.67 1.86
CA THR A 77 -13.70 4.09 2.52
C THR A 77 -12.86 2.90 2.96
N CYS A 78 -11.55 3.11 3.13
CA CYS A 78 -10.65 2.07 3.65
C CYS A 78 -11.06 1.61 5.07
N GLU A 79 -11.57 2.51 5.91
CA GLU A 79 -12.03 2.19 7.26
C GLU A 79 -13.29 1.31 7.29
N ASN A 80 -14.17 1.47 6.30
CA ASN A 80 -15.36 0.63 6.17
C ASN A 80 -15.02 -0.68 5.45
N PHE A 81 -14.43 -0.60 4.26
CA PHE A 81 -14.13 -1.75 3.40
C PHE A 81 -13.18 -2.75 4.05
N GLY A 82 -12.04 -2.29 4.57
CA GLY A 82 -10.96 -3.12 5.09
C GLY A 82 -11.42 -4.20 6.08
N PRO A 83 -12.13 -3.82 7.17
CA PRO A 83 -12.70 -4.79 8.11
C PRO A 83 -13.93 -5.51 7.55
N ALA A 84 -14.77 -4.87 6.73
CA ALA A 84 -16.03 -5.46 6.24
C ALA A 84 -15.82 -6.67 5.32
N VAL A 85 -14.80 -6.65 4.45
CA VAL A 85 -14.51 -7.78 3.55
C VAL A 85 -13.93 -9.00 4.28
N GLY A 86 -13.42 -8.81 5.50
CA GLY A 86 -13.02 -9.91 6.38
C GLY A 86 -11.76 -10.66 5.97
N PHE A 87 -10.83 -10.03 5.24
CA PHE A 87 -9.57 -10.67 4.84
C PHE A 87 -8.61 -10.93 6.00
N SER A 88 -8.75 -10.23 7.13
CA SER A 88 -7.94 -10.43 8.34
C SER A 88 -7.93 -11.88 8.84
N LYS A 89 -9.08 -12.58 8.80
CA LYS A 89 -9.17 -14.00 9.20
C LYS A 89 -8.37 -14.94 8.28
N TYR A 90 -8.27 -14.57 6.99
CA TYR A 90 -7.47 -15.32 6.02
C TYR A 90 -5.99 -14.97 6.13
N ALA A 91 -5.65 -13.72 6.44
CA ALA A 91 -4.30 -13.30 6.77
C ALA A 91 -3.75 -14.09 7.96
N ASP A 92 -4.56 -14.23 9.02
CA ASP A 92 -4.24 -15.06 10.20
C ASP A 92 -3.99 -16.52 9.83
N SER A 93 -4.78 -17.10 8.90
CA SER A 93 -4.74 -18.53 8.60
C SER A 93 -3.71 -18.91 7.53
N ASN A 94 -3.31 -17.96 6.66
CA ASN A 94 -2.45 -18.22 5.50
C ASN A 94 -1.16 -17.40 5.53
N SER A 95 -0.89 -16.69 6.63
CA SER A 95 0.34 -15.92 6.86
C SER A 95 0.65 -14.94 5.72
N PHE A 96 -0.17 -13.90 5.57
CA PHE A 96 0.12 -12.77 4.70
C PHE A 96 -0.19 -11.44 5.39
N LEU A 97 0.54 -10.38 5.03
CA LEU A 97 0.21 -9.01 5.41
C LEU A 97 -0.94 -8.52 4.53
N TYR A 98 -1.95 -7.91 5.14
CA TYR A 98 -3.12 -7.40 4.42
C TYR A 98 -3.13 -5.87 4.44
N VAL A 99 -2.95 -5.25 3.28
CA VAL A 99 -2.91 -3.80 3.11
C VAL A 99 -4.19 -3.32 2.45
N TYR A 100 -4.81 -2.29 3.02
CA TYR A 100 -5.97 -1.63 2.42
C TYR A 100 -5.74 -0.12 2.42
N PRO A 101 -5.30 0.44 1.27
CA PRO A 101 -5.02 1.86 1.14
C PRO A 101 -6.30 2.71 1.18
N CYS A 102 -6.15 3.96 1.61
CA CYS A 102 -7.22 4.95 1.55
C CYS A 102 -7.08 5.77 0.27
N SER A 103 -8.16 5.80 -0.51
CA SER A 103 -8.23 6.61 -1.72
C SER A 103 -8.29 8.11 -1.40
N THR A 104 -8.18 8.91 -2.45
CA THR A 104 -8.44 10.35 -2.39
C THR A 104 -9.93 10.64 -2.46
N VAL A 105 -10.34 11.88 -2.24
CA VAL A 105 -11.74 12.30 -2.36
C VAL A 105 -11.95 13.07 -3.66
N GLY A 106 -12.95 12.69 -4.43
CA GLY A 106 -13.39 13.37 -5.63
C GLY A 106 -14.87 13.72 -5.60
N ILE A 107 -15.46 14.00 -6.77
CA ILE A 107 -16.81 14.58 -6.87
C ILE A 107 -17.94 13.65 -6.41
N LEU A 108 -17.71 12.33 -6.41
CA LEU A 108 -18.66 11.31 -5.96
C LEU A 108 -18.21 10.61 -4.67
N GLY A 109 -17.32 11.25 -3.90
CA GLY A 109 -16.74 10.67 -2.68
C GLY A 109 -15.36 10.06 -2.93
N SER A 110 -14.98 9.10 -2.08
CA SER A 110 -13.69 8.42 -2.12
C SER A 110 -13.49 7.67 -3.44
N CYS A 111 -12.39 7.95 -4.15
CA CYS A 111 -12.09 7.36 -5.46
C CYS A 111 -10.60 7.33 -5.81
N TRP A 112 -10.29 6.42 -6.73
CA TRP A 112 -8.98 6.23 -7.34
C TRP A 112 -8.89 6.96 -8.68
N ASN A 113 -7.69 7.44 -9.02
CA ASN A 113 -7.28 7.90 -10.33
C ASN A 113 -7.23 6.72 -11.31
N SER A 114 -8.41 6.28 -11.74
CA SER A 114 -8.62 5.18 -12.69
C SER A 114 -8.73 5.65 -14.14
N GLY A 115 -8.41 6.92 -14.42
CA GLY A 115 -8.44 7.52 -15.75
C GLY A 115 -9.83 7.84 -16.31
N VAL A 116 -10.91 7.64 -15.54
CA VAL A 116 -12.28 7.96 -15.94
C VAL A 116 -13.11 8.48 -14.77
N CYS A 117 -13.82 9.61 -14.96
CA CYS A 117 -14.74 10.21 -13.97
C CYS A 117 -14.13 10.48 -12.59
N CYS A 118 -14.84 11.28 -11.78
CA CYS A 118 -14.94 11.13 -10.32
C CYS A 118 -13.69 11.56 -9.52
N CYS A 119 -12.53 10.99 -9.85
CA CYS A 119 -11.19 11.38 -9.43
C CYS A 119 -10.25 11.68 -10.63
N GLU A 120 -10.77 11.70 -11.86
CA GLU A 120 -10.00 12.08 -13.04
C GLU A 120 -9.35 13.45 -12.88
N GLY A 121 -8.05 13.54 -13.20
CA GLY A 121 -7.30 14.79 -13.11
C GLY A 121 -7.01 15.27 -11.68
N ASN A 122 -7.33 14.47 -10.65
CA ASN A 122 -6.99 14.84 -9.28
C ASN A 122 -5.49 14.74 -8.96
N GLY A 123 -4.68 14.27 -9.91
CA GLY A 123 -3.22 14.17 -9.79
C GLY A 123 -2.71 13.14 -8.77
N ALA A 124 -3.56 12.24 -8.27
CA ALA A 124 -3.13 11.17 -7.38
C ALA A 124 -2.33 10.12 -8.15
N ASP A 125 -1.15 9.75 -7.65
CA ASP A 125 -0.46 8.54 -8.09
C ASP A 125 -0.89 7.37 -7.20
N ASP A 126 -1.87 6.58 -7.66
CA ASP A 126 -2.41 5.44 -6.90
C ASP A 126 -1.62 4.15 -7.10
N ILE A 127 -0.67 4.13 -8.05
CA ILE A 127 0.28 3.03 -8.23
C ILE A 127 1.52 3.29 -7.38
N GLY A 128 2.01 4.52 -7.43
CA GLY A 128 3.14 4.98 -6.64
C GLY A 128 2.82 5.17 -5.16
N PHE A 129 1.53 5.10 -4.78
CA PHE A 129 0.97 5.23 -3.42
C PHE A 129 2.00 5.31 -2.32
#